data_AF-A0A7I8EMM5-F1
#
_entry.id   AF-A0A7I8EMM5-F1
#
_cell.length_a   1.000
_cell.length_b   1.000
_cell.length_c   1.000
_cell.angle_alpha   90.00
_cell.angle_beta   90.00
_cell.angle_gamma   90.00
#
_symmetry.space_group_name_H-M   'P 1'
#
loop_
_entity.id
_entity.type
_entity.pdbx_description
1 polymer ?
#
loop_
_entity_poly.entity_id
_entity_poly.type
_entity_poly.pdbx_seq_one_letter_code
_entity_poly.pdbx_strand_id
1 'polypeptide(L)'
;MASPKSIKQLVERLLFLRELSLPVLPVTLHQNRVLQLAHKCSKYQAQPLLNLPRDRRHALLVTYLFELSQDLTDQALDQFDRLLGDLLRKGERRQEKHLKINSRQMNSHLAIFTKAAEAFLLARTEGNDPVQALLDKVPEV
;
A
#
# COMPACT_ATOMS: atom_id res chain seq x y z
N MET A 1 -4.54 -12.36 5.02
CA MET A 1 -4.65 -11.22 4.08
C MET A 1 -3.97 -10.02 4.73
N ALA A 2 -3.22 -9.21 3.96
CA ALA A 2 -2.53 -8.04 4.50
C ALA A 2 -3.55 -7.03 5.04
N SER A 3 -3.41 -6.64 6.31
CA SER A 3 -4.30 -5.72 6.99
C SER A 3 -3.52 -4.88 8.00
N PRO A 4 -3.99 -3.68 8.37
CA PRO A 4 -3.33 -2.89 9.42
C PRO A 4 -3.20 -3.66 10.74
N LYS A 5 -4.20 -4.47 11.09
CA LYS A 5 -4.19 -5.31 12.29
C LYS A 5 -3.12 -6.40 12.22
N SER A 6 -2.96 -7.07 11.07
CA SER A 6 -1.96 -8.13 10.92
C SER A 6 -0.54 -7.59 10.96
N ILE A 7 -0.28 -6.42 10.36
CA ILE A 7 1.03 -5.76 10.46
C ILE A 7 1.32 -5.37 11.90
N LYS A 8 0.35 -4.79 12.61
CA LYS A 8 0.50 -4.45 14.02
C LYS A 8 0.94 -5.67 14.85
N GLN A 9 0.29 -6.82 14.65
CA GLN A 9 0.65 -8.07 15.33
C GLN A 9 2.07 -8.55 14.99
N LEU A 10 2.51 -8.42 13.74
CA LEU A 10 3.89 -8.75 13.35
C LEU A 10 4.90 -7.83 14.03
N VAL A 11 4.63 -6.54 14.08
CA VAL A 11 5.48 -5.54 14.75
C VAL A 11 5.55 -5.81 16.26
N GLU A 12 4.43 -6.12 16.91
CA GLU A 12 4.39 -6.49 18.33
C GLU A 12 5.28 -7.71 18.63
N ARG A 13 5.25 -8.73 17.76
CA ARG A 13 6.11 -9.91 17.88
C ARG A 13 7.59 -9.56 17.68
N LEU A 14 7.92 -8.70 16.73
CA LEU A 14 9.30 -8.23 16.53
C LEU A 14 9.82 -7.41 17.70
N LEU A 15 8.99 -6.52 18.26
CA LEU A 15 9.34 -5.73 19.44
C LEU A 15 9.59 -6.65 20.64
N PHE A 16 8.72 -7.62 20.86
CA PHE A 16 8.94 -8.64 21.90
C PHE A 16 10.27 -9.37 21.72
N LEU A 17 10.61 -9.80 20.50
CA LEU A 17 11.91 -10.45 20.25
C LEU A 17 13.11 -9.51 20.49
N ARG A 18 12.97 -8.22 20.17
CA ARG A 18 14.02 -7.22 20.40
C ARG A 18 14.22 -6.94 21.89
N GLU A 19 13.14 -6.94 22.69
CA GLU A 19 13.21 -6.76 24.14
C GLU A 19 14.00 -7.88 24.84
N LEU A 20 13.99 -9.09 24.28
CA LEU A 20 14.80 -10.21 24.79
C LEU A 20 16.31 -9.93 24.75
N SER A 21 16.77 -8.91 24.01
CA SER A 21 18.17 -8.46 23.98
C SER A 21 19.15 -9.59 23.72
N LEU A 22 18.81 -10.49 22.79
CA LEU A 22 19.61 -11.67 22.46
C LEU A 22 20.97 -11.27 21.89
N PRO A 23 22.04 -12.03 22.19
CA PRO A 23 23.35 -11.77 21.62
C PRO A 23 23.33 -11.97 20.09
N VAL A 24 24.14 -11.17 19.40
CA VAL A 24 24.36 -11.35 17.97
C VAL A 24 25.06 -12.69 17.73
N LEU A 25 24.64 -13.42 16.71
CA LEU A 25 25.29 -14.67 16.33
C LEU A 25 26.75 -14.41 15.90
N PRO A 26 27.69 -15.31 16.22
CA PRO A 26 29.08 -15.15 15.82
C PRO A 26 29.22 -15.03 14.29
N VAL A 27 30.03 -14.08 13.82
CA VAL A 27 30.29 -13.88 12.37
C VAL A 27 30.94 -15.11 11.72
N THR A 28 31.65 -15.91 12.52
CA THR A 28 32.26 -17.18 12.08
C THR A 28 31.25 -18.29 11.81
N LEU A 29 30.00 -18.15 12.29
CA LEU A 29 28.94 -19.14 12.08
C LEU A 29 28.28 -18.90 10.71
N HIS A 30 28.53 -19.81 9.76
CA HIS A 30 27.94 -19.73 8.43
C HIS A 30 26.40 -19.72 8.47
N GLN A 31 25.75 -18.90 7.65
CA GLN A 31 24.29 -18.74 7.61
C GLN A 31 23.54 -20.07 7.43
N ASN A 32 23.95 -20.93 6.49
CA ASN A 32 23.38 -22.28 6.34
C ASN A 32 23.39 -23.10 7.63
N ARG A 33 24.39 -22.94 8.50
CA ARG A 33 24.43 -23.64 9.78
C ARG A 33 23.39 -23.09 10.76
N VAL A 34 23.19 -21.76 10.77
CA VAL A 34 22.11 -21.11 11.52
C VAL A 34 20.76 -21.68 11.10
N LEU A 35 20.49 -21.70 9.79
CA LEU A 35 19.23 -22.22 9.24
C LEU A 35 19.01 -23.70 9.59
N GLN A 36 20.04 -24.54 9.50
CA GLN A 36 19.93 -25.95 9.91
C GLN A 36 19.55 -26.11 11.39
N LEU A 37 20.13 -25.28 12.27
CA LEU A 37 19.86 -25.33 13.70
C LEU A 37 18.46 -24.78 14.03
N ALA A 38 18.06 -23.67 13.41
CA ALA A 38 16.71 -23.12 13.52
C ALA A 38 15.66 -24.12 13.06
N HIS A 39 15.84 -24.73 11.88
CA HIS A 39 14.94 -25.75 11.35
C HIS A 39 14.92 -27.03 12.19
N LYS A 40 16.03 -27.38 12.85
CA LYS A 40 16.05 -28.48 13.82
C LYS A 40 15.25 -28.10 15.07
N CYS A 41 15.40 -26.88 15.57
CA CYS A 41 14.66 -26.36 16.72
C CYS A 41 13.16 -26.35 16.47
N SER A 42 12.71 -25.92 15.29
CA SER A 42 11.28 -25.80 14.96
C SER A 42 10.52 -27.13 14.96
N LYS A 43 11.23 -28.27 14.86
CA LYS A 43 10.65 -29.61 14.96
C LYS A 43 10.43 -30.09 16.39
N TYR A 44 11.03 -29.42 17.38
CA TYR A 44 10.86 -29.79 18.78
C TYR A 44 9.58 -29.18 19.36
N GLN A 45 8.87 -29.98 20.15
CA GLN A 45 7.88 -29.46 21.09
C GLN A 45 8.58 -28.95 22.37
N ALA A 46 7.86 -28.16 23.18
CA ALA A 46 8.40 -27.55 24.40
C ALA A 46 9.02 -28.58 25.37
N GLN A 47 8.32 -29.68 25.68
CA GLN A 47 8.79 -30.65 26.67
C GLN A 47 10.08 -31.38 26.24
N PRO A 48 10.20 -31.95 25.02
CA PRO A 48 11.46 -32.50 24.54
C PRO A 48 12.60 -31.48 24.49
N LEU A 49 12.31 -30.22 24.18
CA LEU A 49 13.31 -29.16 24.13
C LEU A 49 13.86 -28.84 25.52
N LEU A 50 13.00 -28.83 26.56
CA LEU A 50 13.40 -28.65 27.96
C LEU A 50 14.32 -29.77 28.46
N ASN A 51 14.15 -30.99 27.97
CA ASN A 51 14.98 -32.14 28.35
C ASN A 51 16.41 -32.10 27.77
N LEU A 52 16.71 -31.17 26.85
CA LEU A 52 18.06 -31.01 26.32
C LEU A 52 19.00 -30.34 27.33
N PRO A 53 20.31 -30.64 27.29
CA PRO A 53 21.31 -29.88 28.04
C PRO A 53 21.21 -28.39 27.76
N ARG A 54 21.41 -27.56 28.79
CA ARG A 54 21.20 -26.10 28.75
C ARG A 54 21.84 -25.44 27.54
N ASP A 55 23.11 -25.71 27.27
CA ASP A 55 23.86 -25.07 26.19
C ASP A 55 23.31 -25.44 24.81
N ARG A 56 22.95 -26.71 24.63
CA ARG A 56 22.35 -27.20 23.38
C ARG A 56 20.95 -26.62 23.17
N ARG A 57 20.15 -26.52 24.24
CA ARG A 57 18.83 -25.91 24.22
C ARG A 57 18.92 -24.43 23.84
N HIS A 58 19.82 -23.69 24.49
CA HIS A 58 20.01 -22.26 24.21
C HIS A 58 20.56 -22.01 22.82
N ALA A 59 21.52 -22.81 22.35
CA ALA A 59 22.03 -22.69 20.99
C ALA A 59 20.90 -22.85 19.95
N LEU A 60 20.05 -23.87 20.11
CA LEU A 60 18.91 -24.08 19.22
C LEU A 60 17.90 -22.93 19.28
N LEU A 61 17.49 -22.52 20.49
CA LEU A 61 16.54 -21.42 20.69
C LEU A 61 17.05 -20.10 20.13
N VAL A 62 18.30 -19.72 20.40
CA VAL A 62 18.86 -18.45 19.91
C VAL A 62 18.93 -18.47 18.37
N THR A 63 19.37 -19.57 17.76
CA THR A 63 19.37 -19.67 16.28
C THR A 63 17.97 -19.62 15.69
N TYR A 64 16.98 -20.22 16.36
CA TYR A 64 15.58 -20.20 15.94
C TYR A 64 14.97 -18.80 16.07
N LEU A 65 15.16 -18.12 17.20
CA LEU A 65 14.63 -16.77 17.42
C LEU A 65 15.29 -15.75 16.48
N PHE A 66 16.57 -15.94 16.15
CA PHE A 66 17.25 -15.13 15.15
C PHE A 66 16.61 -15.29 13.77
N GLU A 67 16.40 -16.52 13.30
CA GLU A 67 15.74 -16.77 12.02
C GLU A 67 14.29 -16.26 12.03
N LEU A 68 13.54 -16.51 13.11
CA LEU A 68 12.18 -16.02 13.27
C LEU A 68 12.11 -14.50 13.20
N SER A 69 13.11 -13.79 13.73
CA SER A 69 13.16 -12.32 13.64
C SER A 69 13.36 -11.84 12.19
N GLN A 70 14.13 -12.57 11.38
CA GLN A 70 14.31 -12.27 9.96
C GLN A 70 13.00 -12.52 9.20
N ASP A 71 12.39 -13.69 9.39
CA ASP A 71 11.12 -14.07 8.78
C ASP A 71 9.99 -13.08 9.10
N LEU A 72 9.89 -12.63 10.36
CA LEU A 72 8.89 -11.65 10.78
C LEU A 72 9.13 -10.28 10.17
N THR A 73 10.40 -9.90 9.98
CA THR A 73 10.78 -8.64 9.33
C THR A 73 10.36 -8.67 7.86
N ASP A 74 10.70 -9.74 7.15
CA ASP A 74 10.33 -9.92 5.73
C ASP A 74 8.80 -9.95 5.55
N GLN A 75 8.08 -10.65 6.43
CA GLN A 75 6.62 -10.67 6.42
C GLN A 75 6.01 -9.29 6.69
N ALA A 76 6.60 -8.51 7.59
CA ALA A 76 6.12 -7.16 7.89
C ALA A 76 6.30 -6.22 6.69
N LEU A 77 7.45 -6.31 6.01
CA LEU A 77 7.75 -5.53 4.80
C LEU A 77 6.81 -5.91 3.64
N ASP A 78 6.64 -7.19 3.35
CA ASP A 78 5.73 -7.65 2.28
C ASP A 78 4.27 -7.22 2.55
N GLN A 79 3.80 -7.28 3.81
CA GLN A 79 2.47 -6.78 4.14
C GLN A 79 2.37 -5.25 4.01
N PHE A 80 3.41 -4.52 4.41
CA PHE A 80 3.46 -3.07 4.28
C PHE A 80 3.37 -2.65 2.81
N ASP A 81 4.18 -3.27 1.93
CA ASP A 81 4.19 -2.98 0.50
C ASP A 81 2.83 -3.23 -0.15
N ARG A 82 2.15 -4.32 0.23
CA ARG A 82 0.79 -4.61 -0.25
C ARG A 82 -0.22 -3.55 0.18
N LEU A 83 -0.20 -3.13 1.46
CA LEU A 83 -1.09 -2.08 1.94
C LEU A 83 -0.83 -0.74 1.28
N LEU A 84 0.45 -0.39 1.09
CA LEU A 84 0.85 0.83 0.41
C LEU A 84 0.38 0.81 -1.05
N GLY A 85 0.58 -0.29 -1.76
CA GLY A 85 0.12 -0.47 -3.14
C GLY A 85 -1.40 -0.33 -3.29
N ASP A 86 -2.17 -0.91 -2.37
CA ASP A 86 -3.63 -0.78 -2.37
C ASP A 86 -4.08 0.66 -2.07
N LEU A 87 -3.39 1.37 -1.18
CA LEU A 87 -3.67 2.77 -0.89
C LEU A 87 -3.39 3.67 -2.10
N LEU A 88 -2.24 3.48 -2.76
CA LEU A 88 -1.87 4.23 -3.97
C LEU A 88 -2.89 4.01 -5.09
N ARG A 89 -3.26 2.75 -5.37
CA ARG A 89 -4.29 2.41 -6.37
C ARG A 89 -5.64 3.06 -6.07
N LYS A 90 -6.04 3.14 -4.80
CA LYS A 90 -7.27 3.84 -4.39
C LYS A 90 -7.17 5.34 -4.66
N GLY A 91 -6.00 5.94 -4.38
CA GLY A 91 -5.71 7.35 -4.70
C GLY A 91 -5.80 7.64 -6.19
N GLU A 92 -5.11 6.84 -7.02
CA GLU A 92 -5.12 6.94 -8.48
C GLU A 92 -6.55 6.84 -9.05
N ARG A 93 -7.33 5.83 -8.63
CA ARG A 93 -8.73 5.69 -9.06
C ARG A 93 -9.59 6.87 -8.66
N ARG A 94 -9.37 7.45 -7.48
CA ARG A 94 -10.09 8.65 -7.02
C ARG A 94 -9.74 9.86 -7.89
N GLN A 95 -8.45 10.02 -8.20
CA GLN A 95 -7.97 11.09 -9.06
C GLN A 95 -8.52 10.97 -10.49
N GLU A 96 -8.46 9.77 -11.07
CA GLU A 96 -9.00 9.49 -12.40
C GLU A 96 -10.51 9.79 -12.46
N LYS A 97 -11.26 9.37 -11.43
CA LYS A 97 -12.69 9.67 -11.32
C LYS A 97 -12.94 11.19 -11.27
N HIS A 98 -12.16 11.93 -10.50
CA HIS A 98 -12.28 13.38 -10.38
C HIS A 98 -11.98 14.08 -11.72
N LEU A 99 -10.89 13.70 -12.39
CA LEU A 99 -10.53 14.22 -13.71
C LEU A 99 -11.63 13.94 -14.74
N LYS A 100 -12.22 12.74 -14.72
CA LYS A 100 -13.32 12.37 -15.63
C LYS A 100 -14.60 13.17 -15.39
N ILE A 101 -14.90 13.51 -14.13
CA ILE A 101 -16.05 14.36 -13.80
C ILE A 101 -15.78 15.79 -14.27
N ASN A 102 -14.61 16.34 -13.96
CA ASN A 102 -14.25 17.70 -14.33
C ASN A 102 -14.15 17.89 -15.84
N SER A 103 -13.58 16.91 -16.57
CA SER A 103 -13.51 16.99 -18.03
C SER A 103 -14.88 16.97 -18.69
N ARG A 104 -15.84 16.21 -18.15
CA ARG A 104 -17.23 16.23 -18.60
C ARG A 104 -17.89 17.59 -18.38
N GLN A 105 -17.70 18.17 -17.20
CA GLN A 105 -18.25 19.49 -16.87
C GLN A 105 -17.63 20.59 -17.75
N MET A 106 -16.32 20.54 -17.94
CA MET A 106 -15.61 21.46 -18.83
C MET A 106 -16.12 21.34 -20.28
N ASN A 107 -16.30 20.12 -20.77
CA ASN A 107 -16.87 19.89 -22.10
C ASN A 107 -18.31 20.43 -22.22
N SER A 108 -19.15 20.32 -21.19
CA SER A 108 -20.50 20.92 -21.24
C SER A 108 -20.44 22.46 -21.30
N HIS A 109 -19.54 23.10 -20.57
CA HIS A 109 -19.37 24.56 -20.65
C HIS A 109 -18.84 24.98 -22.03
N LEU A 110 -17.83 24.29 -22.56
CA LEU A 110 -17.31 24.54 -23.90
C LEU A 110 -18.40 24.39 -24.97
N ALA A 111 -19.24 23.36 -24.87
CA ALA A 111 -20.35 23.15 -25.80
C ALA A 111 -21.40 24.27 -25.75
N ILE A 112 -21.62 24.89 -24.57
CA ILE A 112 -22.48 26.08 -24.45
C ILE A 112 -21.81 27.27 -25.13
N PHE A 113 -20.53 27.51 -24.86
CA PHE A 113 -19.78 28.61 -25.48
C PHE A 113 -19.71 28.50 -27.01
N THR A 114 -19.50 27.30 -27.55
CA THR A 114 -19.48 27.11 -29.01
C THR A 114 -20.83 27.41 -29.63
N LYS A 115 -21.94 26.94 -29.02
CA LYS A 115 -23.30 27.26 -29.49
C LYS A 115 -23.60 28.76 -29.43
N ALA A 116 -23.16 29.44 -28.37
CA ALA A 116 -23.30 30.87 -28.22
C ALA A 116 -22.53 31.63 -29.32
N ALA A 117 -21.28 31.23 -29.57
CA ALA A 117 -20.44 31.82 -30.61
C ALA A 117 -20.99 31.57 -32.02
N GLU A 118 -21.48 30.36 -32.30
CA GLU A 118 -22.16 30.02 -33.55
C GLU A 118 -23.39 30.92 -33.76
N ALA A 119 -24.28 31.02 -32.78
CA ALA A 119 -25.47 31.87 -32.86
C ALA A 119 -25.13 33.34 -33.12
N PHE A 120 -24.13 33.86 -32.42
CA PHE A 120 -23.64 35.23 -32.58
C PHE A 120 -23.10 35.50 -33.99
N LEU A 121 -22.26 34.59 -34.52
CA LEU A 121 -21.69 34.72 -35.86
C LEU A 121 -22.77 34.66 -36.94
N LEU A 122 -23.74 33.75 -36.78
CA LEU A 122 -24.84 33.56 -37.72
C LEU A 122 -25.75 34.81 -37.80
N ALA A 123 -26.13 35.36 -36.65
CA ALA A 123 -26.91 36.60 -36.59
C ALA A 123 -26.16 37.79 -37.22
N ARG A 124 -24.85 37.89 -36.97
CA ARG A 124 -24.01 38.91 -37.60
C ARG A 124 -23.97 38.77 -39.13
N THR A 125 -23.95 37.55 -39.67
CA THR A 125 -23.97 37.32 -41.12
C THR A 125 -25.35 37.59 -41.74
N GLU A 126 -26.42 37.35 -41.00
CA GLU A 126 -27.80 37.53 -41.47
C GLU A 126 -28.36 38.95 -41.25
N GLY A 127 -27.61 39.81 -40.56
CA GLY A 127 -28.04 41.18 -40.23
C GLY A 127 -29.03 41.28 -39.06
N ASN A 128 -29.20 40.18 -38.30
CA ASN A 128 -30.00 40.13 -37.09
C ASN A 128 -29.19 40.63 -35.87
N ASP A 129 -29.86 41.03 -34.79
CA ASP A 129 -29.17 41.43 -33.55
C ASP A 129 -28.39 40.25 -32.94
N PRO A 130 -27.05 40.29 -32.93
CA PRO A 130 -26.22 39.20 -32.44
C PRO A 130 -26.34 38.95 -30.95
N VAL A 131 -26.66 39.99 -30.16
CA VAL A 131 -26.82 39.87 -28.71
C VAL A 131 -28.12 39.14 -28.40
N GLN A 132 -29.20 39.50 -29.09
CA GLN A 132 -30.50 38.84 -28.92
C GLN A 132 -30.45 37.38 -29.37
N ALA A 133 -29.82 37.07 -30.50
CA ALA A 133 -29.69 35.70 -31.01
C ALA A 133 -28.85 34.79 -30.08
N LEU A 134 -27.88 35.36 -29.36
CA LEU A 134 -27.12 34.65 -28.33
C LEU A 134 -27.98 34.33 -27.12
N LEU A 135 -28.74 35.32 -26.61
CA LEU A 135 -29.65 35.15 -25.47
C LEU A 135 -30.75 34.12 -25.75
N ASP A 136 -31.28 34.08 -26.97
CA ASP A 136 -32.33 33.11 -27.36
C ASP A 136 -31.82 31.65 -27.46
N LYS A 137 -30.51 31.46 -27.69
CA LYS A 137 -29.89 30.13 -27.90
C LYS A 137 -29.20 29.57 -26.65
N VAL A 138 -28.85 30.41 -25.69
CA VAL A 138 -28.16 30.02 -24.46
C VAL A 138 -29.18 30.03 -23.31
N PRO A 139 -29.48 28.89 -22.66
CA PRO A 139 -30.36 28.88 -21.49
C PRO A 139 -29.73 29.69 -20.35
N GLU A 140 -30.54 30.49 -19.64
CA GLU A 140 -30.12 31.09 -18.35
C GLU A 140 -29.77 29.95 -17.38
N VAL A 141 -28.55 30.00 -16.84
CA VAL A 141 -28.02 29.00 -15.89
C VAL A 141 -28.51 29.27 -14.48
#